data_AF-A0A2T7CVU5-F1
#
_entry.id   AF-A0A2T7CVU5-F1
#
_cell.length_a   1.000
_cell.length_b   1.000
_cell.length_c   1.000
_cell.angle_alpha   90.00
_cell.angle_beta   90.00
_cell.angle_gamma   90.00
#
_symmetry.space_group_name_H-M   'P 1'
#
loop_
_entity.id
_entity.type
_entity.pdbx_description
1 polymer ?
#
loop_
_entity_poly.entity_id
_entity_poly.type
_entity_poly.pdbx_seq_one_letter_code
_entity_poly.pdbx_strand_id
1 'polypeptide(L)'
;MLVRLADGTSIVYDSRETAPLAASKDMYGGNATLKARGALSIAVPGEIAGLYEAWRRHGKLPWKRLVLPAARLAAAFRISPYLRMQMEATRDGILANRGIRAVYAPGGDILRAGEVCRNVQLARTLRLVAERGLAVFYNGTVGERLVEDVREVGGIVTAEDLKRYRVKVRRPLTENVMGLQVVTMPPPSAGGAGMLLMLNILAQYGLPSGFAGSLGIQRLIESLKHYMAVKMNLGDPDFVNVTEVVSDMMSPKFAAELKKTIYDNMTFDPKHYGGRWNILPEHGTSHLSVVDSERNAVSMTSTVNSYFGSLIVSPSTGILLNNEMDDFSMPANTTLNSPPPAPANFVSPSKRPLSSMTPTIVLKDGKLKAAVGASGGAMIPAGTIEVFLNHFVKNMDPLASVMAPRVYHQLIPNVVQYENWTTVTGDHFELAAATRADLQRRGHALKPLAGGTISQLVVHNVERRGDLTAVSDPRKGGVPAGY
;
A
#
# COMPACT_ATOMS: atom_id res chain seq x y z
N MET A 1 -0.99 -1.01 -9.98
CA MET A 1 -2.23 -1.76 -10.27
C MET A 1 -1.88 -3.09 -10.91
N LEU A 2 -2.40 -4.20 -10.38
CA LEU A 2 -2.29 -5.53 -10.97
C LEU A 2 -3.60 -5.90 -11.68
N VAL A 3 -3.52 -6.34 -12.93
CA VAL A 3 -4.65 -6.74 -13.77
C VAL A 3 -4.44 -8.16 -14.26
N ARG A 4 -5.48 -8.99 -14.19
CA ARG A 4 -5.56 -10.30 -14.85
C ARG A 4 -6.78 -10.32 -15.75
N LEU A 5 -6.59 -10.51 -17.04
CA LEU A 5 -7.69 -10.69 -18.00
C LEU A 5 -8.10 -12.15 -18.07
N ALA A 6 -9.34 -12.45 -18.45
CA ALA A 6 -9.88 -13.79 -18.54
C ALA A 6 -9.06 -14.73 -19.45
N ASP A 7 -8.43 -14.17 -20.49
CA ASP A 7 -7.65 -14.88 -21.50
C ASP A 7 -6.33 -15.50 -21.02
N GLY A 8 -5.89 -15.21 -19.79
CA GLY A 8 -4.59 -15.66 -19.29
C GLY A 8 -3.65 -14.52 -18.91
N THR A 9 -3.85 -13.34 -19.49
CA THR A 9 -2.90 -12.25 -19.47
C THR A 9 -2.87 -11.55 -18.11
N SER A 10 -1.69 -11.49 -17.48
CA SER A 10 -1.44 -10.75 -16.24
C SER A 10 -0.48 -9.58 -16.50
N ILE A 11 -0.86 -8.37 -16.09
CA ILE A 11 -0.11 -7.13 -16.36
C ILE A 11 -0.09 -6.26 -15.11
N VAL A 12 1.04 -5.60 -14.86
CA VAL A 12 1.17 -4.55 -13.84
C VAL A 12 1.30 -3.19 -14.51
N TYR A 13 0.46 -2.25 -14.10
CA TYR A 13 0.63 -0.82 -14.35
C TYR A 13 1.25 -0.19 -13.11
N ASP A 14 2.56 0.06 -13.19
CA ASP A 14 3.34 0.76 -12.19
C ASP A 14 3.24 2.28 -12.44
N SER A 15 2.31 2.88 -11.71
CA SER A 15 2.05 4.31 -11.65
C SER A 15 2.63 4.96 -10.40
N ARG A 16 3.69 4.35 -9.82
CA ARG A 16 4.42 4.93 -8.69
C ARG A 16 5.01 6.27 -9.10
N GLU A 17 5.01 7.20 -8.17
CA GLU A 17 5.60 8.52 -8.30
C GLU A 17 7.10 8.42 -8.56
N THR A 18 7.65 9.43 -9.24
CA THR A 18 9.09 9.55 -9.44
C THR A 18 9.63 10.76 -8.70
N ALA A 19 10.86 10.68 -8.21
CA ALA A 19 11.57 11.84 -7.70
C ALA A 19 11.70 12.92 -8.78
N PRO A 20 11.49 14.21 -8.45
CA PRO A 20 11.73 15.30 -9.38
C PRO A 20 13.16 15.30 -9.92
N LEU A 21 13.38 15.87 -11.10
CA LEU A 21 14.69 15.96 -11.75
C LEU A 21 15.70 16.74 -10.91
N ALA A 22 15.24 17.70 -10.12
CA ALA A 22 16.06 18.49 -9.21
C ALA A 22 16.34 17.78 -7.87
N ALA A 23 15.76 16.60 -7.63
CA ALA A 23 16.01 15.84 -6.40
C ALA A 23 17.45 15.32 -6.38
N SER A 24 18.05 15.29 -5.19
CA SER A 24 19.39 14.75 -5.00
C SER A 24 19.43 13.85 -3.78
N LYS A 25 20.43 12.96 -3.74
CA LYS A 25 20.67 12.04 -2.62
C LYS A 25 20.70 12.76 -1.27
N ASP A 26 21.30 13.95 -1.22
CA ASP A 26 21.59 14.68 0.01
C ASP A 26 20.61 15.84 0.27
N MET A 27 19.55 15.99 -0.53
CA MET A 27 18.63 17.15 -0.49
C MET A 27 17.95 17.41 0.88
N TYR A 28 17.90 16.40 1.75
CA TYR A 28 17.30 16.51 3.08
C TYR A 28 18.33 16.79 4.18
N GLY A 29 19.63 16.58 3.95
CA GLY A 29 20.67 16.79 4.96
C GLY A 29 20.41 16.07 6.30
N GLY A 30 19.76 14.90 6.27
CA GLY A 30 19.34 14.15 7.47
C GLY A 30 18.05 14.65 8.16
N ASN A 31 17.37 15.65 7.61
CA ASN A 31 16.12 16.17 8.14
C ASN A 31 14.90 15.32 7.73
N ALA A 32 14.48 14.41 8.62
CA ALA A 32 13.34 13.53 8.38
C ALA A 32 12.01 14.29 8.19
N THR A 33 11.85 15.48 8.77
CA THR A 33 10.62 16.26 8.66
C THR A 33 10.40 16.80 7.24
N LEU A 34 11.46 17.31 6.59
CA LEU A 34 11.39 17.79 5.20
C LEU A 34 11.04 16.68 4.21
N LYS A 35 11.47 15.46 4.53
CA LYS A 35 11.20 14.27 3.75
C LYS A 35 9.77 13.76 3.97
N ALA A 36 9.27 13.82 5.21
CA ALA A 36 7.95 13.31 5.57
C ALA A 36 6.79 14.26 5.23
N ARG A 37 6.99 15.59 5.22
CA ARG A 37 5.91 16.57 5.04
C ARG A 37 6.37 17.81 4.27
N GLY A 38 5.40 18.56 3.73
CA GLY A 38 5.67 19.82 3.03
C GLY A 38 6.20 19.64 1.61
N ALA A 39 6.67 20.72 1.00
CA ALA A 39 6.83 20.78 -0.45
C ALA A 39 7.97 19.89 -1.00
N LEU A 40 9.03 19.67 -0.21
CA LEU A 40 10.15 18.78 -0.59
C LEU A 40 9.83 17.29 -0.47
N SER A 41 8.70 16.94 0.17
CA SER A 41 8.22 15.56 0.25
C SER A 41 7.46 15.11 -1.01
N ILE A 42 7.10 16.05 -1.88
CA ILE A 42 6.26 15.81 -3.06
C ILE A 42 7.07 15.13 -4.15
N ALA A 43 6.58 13.97 -4.60
CA ALA A 43 7.03 13.31 -5.81
C ALA A 43 6.05 13.55 -6.99
N VAL A 44 6.50 13.29 -8.21
CA VAL A 44 5.74 13.54 -9.44
C VAL A 44 4.51 12.63 -9.51
N PRO A 45 3.26 13.16 -9.52
CA PRO A 45 2.05 12.34 -9.44
C PRO A 45 1.84 11.41 -10.64
N GLY A 46 1.58 10.13 -10.37
CA GLY A 46 1.50 9.08 -11.40
C GLY A 46 0.14 8.40 -11.61
N GLU A 47 -0.74 8.44 -10.61
CA GLU A 47 -1.95 7.61 -10.56
C GLU A 47 -2.85 7.77 -11.80
N ILE A 48 -3.12 9.01 -12.20
CA ILE A 48 -4.06 9.27 -13.31
C ILE A 48 -3.51 8.78 -14.65
N ALA A 49 -2.19 8.84 -14.86
CA ALA A 49 -1.56 8.23 -16.02
C ALA A 49 -1.72 6.71 -15.99
N GLY A 50 -1.57 6.08 -14.82
CA GLY A 50 -1.76 4.64 -14.63
C GLY A 50 -3.18 4.18 -14.99
N LEU A 51 -4.18 4.86 -14.44
CA LEU A 51 -5.60 4.59 -14.71
C LEU A 51 -5.92 4.77 -16.20
N TYR A 52 -5.41 5.83 -16.82
CA TYR A 52 -5.64 6.10 -18.23
C TYR A 52 -4.94 5.09 -19.15
N GLU A 53 -3.72 4.65 -18.81
CA GLU A 53 -3.01 3.63 -19.57
C GLU A 53 -3.73 2.28 -19.52
N ALA A 54 -4.24 1.88 -18.36
CA ALA A 54 -5.08 0.70 -18.22
C ALA A 54 -6.39 0.84 -19.03
N TRP A 55 -7.05 2.00 -18.93
CA TRP A 55 -8.25 2.31 -19.72
C TRP A 55 -7.99 2.27 -21.22
N ARG A 56 -6.87 2.84 -21.70
CA ARG A 56 -6.54 2.87 -23.13
C ARG A 56 -6.36 1.46 -23.71
N ARG A 57 -5.84 0.52 -22.91
CA ARG A 57 -5.59 -0.87 -23.35
C ARG A 57 -6.78 -1.80 -23.18
N HIS A 58 -7.60 -1.59 -22.15
CA HIS A 58 -8.62 -2.56 -21.73
C HIS A 58 -10.02 -1.96 -21.49
N GLY A 59 -10.14 -0.64 -21.50
CA GLY A 59 -11.37 0.06 -21.19
C GLY A 59 -12.43 -0.09 -22.29
N LYS A 60 -13.64 -0.47 -21.88
CA LYS A 60 -14.82 -0.59 -22.77
C LYS A 60 -15.72 0.65 -22.76
N LEU A 61 -15.69 1.41 -21.67
CA LEU A 61 -16.51 2.62 -21.50
C LEU A 61 -15.71 3.88 -21.85
N PRO A 62 -16.34 4.97 -22.34
CA PRO A 62 -15.65 6.23 -22.58
C PRO A 62 -14.99 6.80 -21.32
N TRP A 63 -13.75 7.28 -21.41
CA TRP A 63 -12.99 7.88 -20.30
C TRP A 63 -13.79 8.91 -19.51
N LYS A 64 -14.47 9.82 -20.22
CA LYS A 64 -15.32 10.86 -19.63
C LYS A 64 -16.37 10.29 -18.67
N ARG A 65 -16.99 9.15 -19.01
CA ARG A 65 -18.01 8.48 -18.18
C ARG A 65 -17.42 7.96 -16.86
N LEU A 66 -16.14 7.56 -16.87
CA LEU A 66 -15.45 7.03 -15.69
C LEU A 66 -14.97 8.14 -14.75
N VAL A 67 -14.56 9.30 -15.27
CA VAL A 67 -14.00 10.41 -14.45
C VAL A 67 -15.08 11.35 -13.89
N LEU A 68 -16.16 11.61 -14.63
CA LEU A 68 -17.20 12.56 -14.20
C LEU A 68 -17.82 12.26 -12.82
N PRO A 69 -18.06 11.00 -12.42
CA PRO A 69 -18.52 10.70 -11.06
C PRO A 69 -17.58 11.24 -9.97
N ALA A 70 -16.26 11.12 -10.14
CA ALA A 70 -15.28 11.68 -9.21
C ALA A 70 -15.34 13.21 -9.18
N ALA A 71 -15.53 13.86 -10.35
CA ALA A 71 -15.71 15.31 -10.42
C ALA A 71 -16.96 15.80 -9.67
N ARG A 72 -18.06 15.02 -9.71
CA ARG A 72 -19.28 15.32 -8.96
C ARG A 72 -19.07 15.19 -7.46
N LEU A 73 -18.40 14.12 -7.01
CA LEU A 73 -18.07 13.92 -5.59
C LEU A 73 -17.13 15.02 -5.07
N ALA A 74 -16.14 15.44 -5.84
CA ALA A 74 -15.27 16.54 -5.47
C ALA A 74 -16.03 17.87 -5.28
N ALA A 75 -17.12 18.10 -6.04
CA ALA A 75 -17.93 19.30 -5.92
C ALA A 75 -18.70 19.36 -4.59
N ALA A 76 -19.13 18.21 -4.06
CA ALA A 76 -19.72 18.07 -2.73
C ALA A 76 -19.76 16.60 -2.30
N PHE A 77 -19.25 16.31 -1.10
CA PHE A 77 -19.42 15.02 -0.42
C PHE A 77 -19.55 15.23 1.09
N ARG A 78 -20.09 14.23 1.79
CA ARG A 78 -20.20 14.28 3.27
C ARG A 78 -18.95 13.68 3.91
N ILE A 79 -18.43 14.34 4.94
CA ILE A 79 -17.32 13.80 5.74
C ILE A 79 -17.80 12.52 6.44
N SER A 80 -17.12 11.40 6.18
CA SER A 80 -17.40 10.13 6.88
C SER A 80 -16.80 10.14 8.29
N PRO A 81 -17.30 9.32 9.23
CA PRO A 81 -16.72 9.21 10.57
C PRO A 81 -15.22 8.87 10.54
N TYR A 82 -14.80 7.97 9.65
CA TYR A 82 -13.40 7.62 9.51
C TYR A 82 -12.55 8.78 8.97
N LEU A 83 -13.05 9.51 7.96
CA LEU A 83 -12.35 10.71 7.48
C LEU A 83 -12.24 11.77 8.58
N ARG A 84 -13.30 11.99 9.37
CA ARG A 84 -13.27 12.91 10.51
C ARG A 84 -12.23 12.51 11.55
N MET A 85 -12.11 11.22 11.85
CA MET A 85 -11.09 10.70 12.78
C MET A 85 -9.68 11.02 12.27
N GLN A 86 -9.41 10.82 10.98
CA GLN A 86 -8.11 11.17 10.40
C GLN A 86 -7.88 12.68 10.33
N MET A 87 -8.92 13.47 10.09
CA MET A 87 -8.83 14.94 10.15
C MET A 87 -8.46 15.43 11.56
N GLU A 88 -8.92 14.77 12.62
CA GLU A 88 -8.49 15.08 14.00
C GLU A 88 -7.01 14.75 14.20
N ALA A 89 -6.59 13.55 13.79
CA ALA A 89 -5.21 13.10 13.92
C ALA A 89 -4.21 13.99 13.14
N THR A 90 -4.68 14.71 12.12
CA THR A 90 -3.88 15.64 11.32
C THR A 90 -4.34 17.10 11.45
N ARG A 91 -5.08 17.46 12.51
CA ARG A 91 -5.76 18.76 12.66
C ARG A 91 -4.81 19.94 12.49
N ASP A 92 -3.69 19.92 13.22
CA ASP A 92 -2.72 21.02 13.20
C ASP A 92 -2.14 21.24 11.79
N GLY A 93 -1.85 20.14 11.08
CA GLY A 93 -1.37 20.19 9.69
C GLY A 93 -2.41 20.78 8.73
N ILE A 94 -3.68 20.40 8.91
CA ILE A 94 -4.78 20.95 8.12
C ILE A 94 -4.95 22.44 8.37
N LEU A 95 -4.93 22.88 9.64
CA LEU A 95 -5.15 24.28 10.00
C LEU A 95 -3.95 25.19 9.63
N ALA A 96 -2.73 24.64 9.63
CA ALA A 96 -1.52 25.40 9.30
C ALA A 96 -1.39 25.74 7.81
N ASN A 97 -1.90 24.90 6.90
CA ASN A 97 -1.75 25.12 5.45
C ASN A 97 -3.02 25.70 4.80
N ARG A 98 -2.91 26.86 4.15
CA ARG A 98 -4.05 27.60 3.59
C ARG A 98 -4.86 26.80 2.58
N GLY A 99 -4.21 26.02 1.71
CA GLY A 99 -4.88 25.27 0.64
C GLY A 99 -5.76 24.17 1.19
N ILE A 100 -5.20 23.31 2.04
CA ILE A 100 -5.95 22.20 2.66
C ILE A 100 -7.00 22.72 3.65
N ARG A 101 -6.70 23.79 4.41
CA ARG A 101 -7.66 24.46 5.30
C ARG A 101 -8.90 24.93 4.54
N ALA A 102 -8.74 25.50 3.35
CA ALA A 102 -9.86 25.96 2.55
C ALA A 102 -10.84 24.84 2.14
N VAL A 103 -10.38 23.58 2.10
CA VAL A 103 -11.19 22.41 1.74
C VAL A 103 -11.81 21.75 2.97
N TYR A 104 -11.01 21.53 4.01
CA TYR A 104 -11.40 20.70 5.17
C TYR A 104 -11.73 21.49 6.42
N ALA A 105 -11.43 22.80 6.47
CA ALA A 105 -11.74 23.70 7.57
C ALA A 105 -12.14 25.11 7.09
N PRO A 106 -13.11 25.24 6.15
CA PRO A 106 -13.46 26.52 5.55
C PRO A 106 -14.04 27.55 6.54
N GLY A 107 -14.61 27.09 7.66
CA GLY A 107 -15.13 27.93 8.74
C GLY A 107 -14.13 28.24 9.85
N GLY A 108 -12.84 27.93 9.66
CA GLY A 108 -11.79 28.14 10.66
C GLY A 108 -11.52 26.93 11.57
N ASP A 109 -12.41 25.93 11.59
CA ASP A 109 -12.19 24.64 12.23
C ASP A 109 -12.56 23.50 11.28
N ILE A 110 -12.02 22.30 11.54
CA ILE A 110 -12.22 21.13 10.69
C ILE A 110 -13.68 20.68 10.66
N LEU A 111 -14.17 20.35 9.46
CA LEU A 111 -15.55 19.90 9.24
C LEU A 111 -15.86 18.65 10.06
N ARG A 112 -17.07 18.57 10.61
CA ARG A 112 -17.58 17.44 11.39
C ARG A 112 -18.08 16.31 10.48
N ALA A 113 -18.18 15.10 11.04
CA ALA A 113 -18.81 13.98 10.35
C ALA A 113 -20.25 14.36 9.93
N GLY A 114 -20.63 14.00 8.70
CA GLY A 114 -21.91 14.35 8.10
C GLY A 114 -21.98 15.73 7.42
N GLU A 115 -21.06 16.65 7.75
CA GLU A 115 -21.00 17.97 7.09
C GLU A 115 -20.51 17.85 5.65
N VAL A 116 -20.91 18.82 4.80
CA VAL A 116 -20.59 18.81 3.38
C VAL A 116 -19.24 19.48 3.14
N CYS A 117 -18.26 18.69 2.70
CA CYS A 117 -16.97 19.16 2.20
C CYS A 117 -17.06 19.44 0.70
N ARG A 118 -16.35 20.48 0.23
CA ARG A 118 -16.32 20.89 -1.17
C ARG A 118 -14.91 21.20 -1.61
N ASN A 119 -14.47 20.54 -2.68
CA ASN A 119 -13.25 20.86 -3.39
C ASN A 119 -13.61 21.23 -4.84
N VAL A 120 -14.16 22.44 -5.01
CA VAL A 120 -14.67 22.94 -6.29
C VAL A 120 -13.57 23.01 -7.36
N GLN A 121 -12.33 23.30 -6.94
CA GLN A 121 -11.18 23.34 -7.84
C GLN A 121 -10.83 21.95 -8.36
N LEU A 122 -10.81 20.93 -7.50
CA LEU A 122 -10.63 19.55 -7.93
C LEU A 122 -11.76 19.10 -8.86
N ALA A 123 -13.00 19.49 -8.59
CA ALA A 123 -14.14 19.20 -9.48
C ALA A 123 -13.94 19.79 -10.89
N ARG A 124 -13.44 21.03 -11.00
CA ARG A 124 -13.12 21.67 -12.28
C ARG A 124 -11.96 20.95 -12.98
N THR A 125 -10.90 20.63 -12.25
CA THR A 125 -9.75 19.88 -12.76
C THR A 125 -10.16 18.52 -13.32
N LEU A 126 -10.95 17.75 -12.56
CA LEU A 126 -11.44 16.44 -13.00
C LEU A 126 -12.38 16.54 -14.20
N ARG A 127 -13.19 17.60 -14.34
CA ARG A 127 -13.98 17.85 -15.56
C ARG A 127 -13.09 18.10 -16.78
N LEU A 128 -12.05 18.93 -16.64
CA LEU A 128 -11.10 19.18 -17.73
C LEU A 128 -10.38 17.88 -18.14
N VAL A 129 -9.96 17.06 -17.19
CA VAL A 129 -9.37 15.74 -17.46
C VAL A 129 -10.36 14.82 -18.15
N ALA A 130 -11.62 14.82 -17.72
CA ALA A 130 -12.66 13.99 -18.33
C ALA A 130 -12.92 14.38 -19.80
N GLU A 131 -12.82 15.67 -20.13
CA GLU A 131 -13.12 16.22 -21.45
C GLU A 131 -11.94 16.22 -22.41
N ARG A 132 -10.73 16.49 -21.90
CA ARG A 132 -9.52 16.72 -22.70
C ARG A 132 -8.43 15.66 -22.49
N GLY A 133 -8.69 14.66 -21.66
CA GLY A 133 -7.75 13.58 -21.36
C GLY A 133 -6.56 14.04 -20.52
N LEU A 134 -5.48 13.26 -20.51
CA LEU A 134 -4.30 13.50 -19.67
C LEU A 134 -3.46 14.72 -20.06
N ALA A 135 -3.56 15.18 -21.31
CA ALA A 135 -2.70 16.23 -21.83
C ALA A 135 -2.82 17.53 -21.01
N VAL A 136 -4.01 17.82 -20.46
CA VAL A 136 -4.20 19.00 -19.60
C VAL A 136 -3.35 18.97 -18.33
N PHE A 137 -3.07 17.79 -17.80
CA PHE A 137 -2.31 17.61 -16.56
C PHE A 137 -0.80 17.47 -16.82
N TYR A 138 -0.39 16.65 -17.81
CA TYR A 138 1.03 16.39 -18.03
C TYR A 138 1.70 17.31 -19.07
N ASN A 139 0.93 18.02 -19.90
CA ASN A 139 1.46 18.90 -20.95
C ASN A 139 0.54 20.11 -21.20
N GLY A 140 -0.06 20.65 -20.14
CA GLY A 140 -1.04 21.73 -20.28
C GLY A 140 -1.28 22.50 -18.99
N THR A 141 -2.27 23.39 -19.07
CA THR A 141 -2.47 24.46 -18.09
C THR A 141 -2.80 24.01 -16.66
N VAL A 142 -3.34 22.80 -16.47
CA VAL A 142 -3.54 22.25 -15.11
C VAL A 142 -2.18 21.90 -14.50
N GLY A 143 -1.31 21.25 -15.26
CA GLY A 143 0.04 20.90 -14.80
C GLY A 143 0.91 22.13 -14.54
N GLU A 144 0.85 23.12 -15.43
CA GLU A 144 1.58 24.39 -15.27
C GLU A 144 1.19 25.11 -13.97
N ARG A 145 -0.12 25.28 -13.73
CA ARG A 145 -0.62 25.89 -12.49
C ARG A 145 -0.32 25.08 -11.24
N LEU A 146 -0.36 23.75 -11.33
CA LEU A 146 0.04 22.89 -10.21
C LEU A 146 1.51 23.15 -9.84
N VAL A 147 2.39 23.21 -10.84
CA VAL A 147 3.82 23.45 -10.64
C VAL A 147 4.07 24.84 -10.07
N GLU A 148 3.36 25.87 -10.54
CA GLU A 148 3.42 27.22 -9.97
C GLU A 148 3.09 27.21 -8.47
N ASP A 149 1.95 26.62 -8.09
CA ASP A 149 1.53 26.51 -6.68
C ASP A 149 2.57 25.74 -5.83
N VAL A 150 3.14 24.65 -6.37
CA VAL A 150 4.15 23.85 -5.68
C VAL A 150 5.45 24.62 -5.46
N ARG A 151 5.90 25.39 -6.46
CA ARG A 151 7.12 26.19 -6.37
C ARG A 151 6.95 27.38 -5.43
N GLU A 152 5.77 27.98 -5.37
CA GLU A 152 5.46 29.08 -4.44
C GLU A 152 5.68 28.65 -2.98
N VAL A 153 5.40 27.39 -2.65
CA VAL A 153 5.61 26.83 -1.31
C VAL A 153 6.96 26.13 -1.13
N GLY A 154 7.90 26.34 -2.05
CA GLY A 154 9.29 25.84 -1.96
C GLY A 154 9.50 24.41 -2.48
N GLY A 155 8.57 23.86 -3.25
CA GLY A 155 8.70 22.56 -3.88
C GLY A 155 9.57 22.57 -5.14
N ILE A 156 10.08 21.40 -5.50
CA ILE A 156 11.05 21.23 -6.60
C ILE A 156 10.49 20.51 -7.83
N VAL A 157 9.19 20.18 -7.83
CA VAL A 157 8.52 19.62 -9.02
C VAL A 157 8.43 20.70 -10.09
N THR A 158 8.74 20.33 -11.33
CA THR A 158 8.74 21.21 -12.51
C THR A 158 7.75 20.72 -13.58
N ALA A 159 7.45 21.59 -14.56
CA ALA A 159 6.64 21.19 -15.71
C ALA A 159 7.33 20.11 -16.55
N GLU A 160 8.68 20.10 -16.57
CA GLU A 160 9.44 19.06 -17.28
C GLU A 160 9.31 17.70 -16.59
N ASP A 161 9.24 17.67 -15.25
CA ASP A 161 8.97 16.46 -14.50
C ASP A 161 7.63 15.82 -14.89
N LEU A 162 6.57 16.63 -14.95
CA LEU A 162 5.25 16.18 -15.41
C LEU A 162 5.32 15.66 -16.85
N LYS A 163 5.95 16.42 -17.77
CA LYS A 163 6.08 16.04 -19.18
C LYS A 163 6.85 14.74 -19.38
N ARG A 164 7.83 14.43 -18.53
CA ARG A 164 8.65 13.21 -18.60
C ARG A 164 8.05 12.01 -17.88
N TYR A 165 7.07 12.20 -16.99
CA TYR A 165 6.48 11.09 -16.27
C TYR A 165 5.90 10.03 -17.21
N ARG A 166 6.25 8.76 -16.99
CA ARG A 166 5.72 7.62 -17.75
C ARG A 166 5.35 6.50 -16.79
N VAL A 167 4.18 5.90 -17.01
CA VAL A 167 3.77 4.64 -16.39
C VAL A 167 4.66 3.52 -16.90
N LYS A 168 5.09 2.63 -16.01
CA LYS A 168 5.83 1.42 -16.39
C LYS A 168 4.86 0.26 -16.47
N VAL A 169 4.82 -0.40 -17.63
CA VAL A 169 4.04 -1.65 -17.79
C VAL A 169 4.99 -2.82 -17.55
N ARG A 170 4.72 -3.60 -16.50
CA ARG A 170 5.61 -4.65 -16.01
C ARG A 170 4.92 -6.01 -16.06
N ARG A 171 5.73 -7.07 -16.13
CA ARG A 171 5.27 -8.42 -15.85
C ARG A 171 5.15 -8.61 -14.33
N PRO A 172 4.07 -9.21 -13.82
CA PRO A 172 3.95 -9.52 -12.40
C PRO A 172 4.91 -10.62 -11.97
N LEU A 173 5.18 -10.70 -10.67
CA LEU A 173 5.78 -11.90 -10.08
C LEU A 173 4.71 -12.98 -10.01
N THR A 174 5.07 -14.22 -10.32
CA THR A 174 4.15 -15.36 -10.31
C THR A 174 4.84 -16.58 -9.74
N GLU A 175 4.18 -17.28 -8.83
CA GLU A 175 4.71 -18.52 -8.26
C GLU A 175 3.60 -19.50 -7.89
N ASN A 176 3.89 -20.80 -7.99
CA ASN A 176 3.00 -21.86 -7.51
C ASN A 176 3.40 -22.24 -6.08
N VAL A 177 2.51 -22.03 -5.12
CA VAL A 177 2.75 -22.29 -3.70
C VAL A 177 1.45 -22.73 -3.04
N MET A 178 1.50 -23.72 -2.15
CA MET A 178 0.33 -24.30 -1.46
C MET A 178 -0.78 -24.79 -2.42
N GLY A 179 -0.43 -25.28 -3.62
CA GLY A 179 -1.40 -25.73 -4.62
C GLY A 179 -2.19 -24.61 -5.31
N LEU A 180 -1.73 -23.36 -5.17
CA LEU A 180 -2.29 -22.16 -5.78
C LEU A 180 -1.22 -21.48 -6.62
N GLN A 181 -1.63 -20.70 -7.61
CA GLN A 181 -0.75 -19.77 -8.31
C GLN A 181 -1.01 -18.35 -7.80
N VAL A 182 0.03 -17.73 -7.25
CA VAL A 182 -0.02 -16.38 -6.70
C VAL A 182 0.63 -15.42 -7.69
N VAL A 183 -0.12 -14.40 -8.11
CA VAL A 183 0.31 -13.34 -9.02
C VAL A 183 0.36 -12.02 -8.24
N THR A 184 1.49 -11.33 -8.21
CA THR A 184 1.69 -10.15 -7.35
C THR A 184 2.66 -9.13 -7.94
N MET A 185 2.90 -8.02 -7.23
CA MET A 185 3.70 -6.89 -7.71
C MET A 185 5.21 -7.19 -7.76
N PRO A 186 5.91 -6.78 -8.84
CA PRO A 186 7.37 -6.72 -8.86
C PRO A 186 7.90 -5.43 -8.20
N PRO A 187 9.22 -5.31 -8.00
CA PRO A 187 9.88 -4.04 -7.68
C PRO A 187 9.46 -2.90 -8.63
N PRO A 188 9.31 -1.65 -8.13
CA PRO A 188 9.82 -1.13 -6.86
C PRO A 188 8.96 -1.46 -5.62
N SER A 189 7.89 -2.26 -5.73
CA SER A 189 7.28 -2.83 -4.53
C SER A 189 8.07 -4.04 -4.04
N ALA A 190 8.43 -4.05 -2.76
CA ALA A 190 8.95 -5.23 -2.07
C ALA A 190 7.83 -6.16 -1.57
N GLY A 191 6.59 -5.68 -1.53
CA GLY A 191 5.47 -6.40 -0.95
C GLY A 191 5.16 -7.72 -1.63
N GLY A 192 5.28 -7.79 -2.97
CA GLY A 192 5.02 -9.00 -3.74
C GLY A 192 6.08 -10.09 -3.54
N ALA A 193 7.37 -9.75 -3.68
CA ALA A 193 8.45 -10.69 -3.38
C ALA A 193 8.42 -11.14 -1.90
N GLY A 194 8.07 -10.22 -0.98
CA GLY A 194 7.85 -10.54 0.43
C GLY A 194 6.72 -11.53 0.68
N MET A 195 5.58 -11.36 0.00
CA MET A 195 4.46 -12.29 0.05
C MET A 195 4.91 -13.71 -0.33
N LEU A 196 5.62 -13.84 -1.46
CA LEU A 196 6.11 -15.12 -1.96
C LEU A 196 7.12 -15.76 -1.01
N LEU A 197 8.06 -14.98 -0.46
CA LEU A 197 9.01 -15.47 0.55
C LEU A 197 8.30 -16.05 1.76
N MET A 198 7.36 -15.30 2.35
CA MET A 198 6.63 -15.74 3.53
C MET A 198 5.78 -16.99 3.24
N LEU A 199 5.12 -17.05 2.08
CA LEU A 199 4.38 -18.24 1.68
C LEU A 199 5.29 -19.47 1.51
N ASN A 200 6.46 -19.32 0.90
CA ASN A 200 7.43 -20.40 0.74
C ASN A 200 8.03 -20.88 2.07
N ILE A 201 8.24 -19.98 3.03
CA ILE A 201 8.64 -20.38 4.39
C ILE A 201 7.51 -21.19 5.05
N LEU A 202 6.29 -20.66 5.01
CA LEU A 202 5.14 -21.26 5.69
C LEU A 202 4.70 -22.60 5.08
N ALA A 203 4.83 -22.77 3.75
CA ALA A 203 4.46 -24.00 3.05
C ALA A 203 5.26 -25.23 3.52
N GLN A 204 6.43 -25.03 4.13
CA GLN A 204 7.30 -26.12 4.59
C GLN A 204 6.88 -26.75 5.92
N TYR A 205 5.93 -26.14 6.65
CA TYR A 205 5.46 -26.64 7.93
C TYR A 205 4.34 -27.69 7.81
N GLY A 206 3.92 -28.01 6.58
CA GLY A 206 2.76 -28.85 6.31
C GLY A 206 1.44 -28.10 6.57
N LEU A 207 0.47 -28.23 5.68
CA LEU A 207 -0.82 -27.52 5.77
C LEU A 207 -1.97 -28.52 5.89
N PRO A 208 -3.02 -28.21 6.68
CA PRO A 208 -3.21 -26.98 7.45
C PRO A 208 -2.59 -27.00 8.85
N SER A 209 -2.16 -28.18 9.34
CA SER A 209 -1.74 -28.38 10.74
C SER A 209 -0.57 -27.49 11.18
N GLY A 210 0.36 -27.19 10.27
CA GLY A 210 1.49 -26.31 10.53
C GLY A 210 1.12 -24.84 10.74
N PHE A 211 -0.16 -24.47 10.55
CA PHE A 211 -0.65 -23.10 10.72
C PHE A 211 -1.84 -22.98 11.69
N ALA A 212 -2.08 -24.02 12.51
CA ALA A 212 -3.16 -24.02 13.50
C ALA A 212 -2.80 -23.20 14.76
N GLY A 213 -3.81 -22.53 15.32
CA GLY A 213 -3.71 -21.85 16.62
C GLY A 213 -2.60 -20.78 16.71
N SER A 214 -2.07 -20.61 17.92
CA SER A 214 -0.99 -19.66 18.20
C SER A 214 0.35 -20.05 17.57
N LEU A 215 0.55 -21.34 17.27
CA LEU A 215 1.73 -21.82 16.57
C LEU A 215 1.82 -21.29 15.13
N GLY A 216 0.69 -21.24 14.42
CA GLY A 216 0.66 -20.61 13.10
C GLY A 216 1.00 -19.12 13.17
N ILE A 217 0.47 -18.43 14.17
CA ILE A 217 0.74 -16.99 14.40
C ILE A 217 2.22 -16.75 14.72
N GLN A 218 2.84 -17.58 15.55
CA GLN A 218 4.30 -17.57 15.78
C GLN A 218 5.07 -17.65 14.47
N ARG A 219 4.82 -18.68 13.65
CA ARG A 219 5.54 -18.92 12.39
C ARG A 219 5.34 -17.79 11.39
N LEU A 220 4.15 -17.19 11.36
CA LEU A 220 3.87 -15.99 10.57
C LEU A 220 4.72 -14.79 11.04
N ILE A 221 4.76 -14.50 12.34
CA ILE A 221 5.54 -13.40 12.90
C ILE A 221 7.03 -13.55 12.56
N GLU A 222 7.58 -14.75 12.71
CA GLU A 222 8.98 -15.04 12.39
C GLU A 222 9.26 -14.92 10.87
N SER A 223 8.30 -15.33 10.03
CA SER A 223 8.40 -15.13 8.58
C SER A 223 8.35 -13.64 8.19
N LEU A 224 7.52 -12.85 8.86
CA LEU A 224 7.46 -11.39 8.68
C LEU A 224 8.80 -10.72 9.05
N LYS A 225 9.48 -11.18 10.12
CA LYS A 225 10.81 -10.67 10.50
C LYS A 225 11.85 -10.92 9.42
N HIS A 226 11.88 -12.12 8.83
CA HIS A 226 12.76 -12.44 7.71
C HIS A 226 12.45 -11.61 6.46
N TYR A 227 11.17 -11.44 6.11
CA TYR A 227 10.77 -10.53 5.03
C TYR A 227 11.31 -9.11 5.25
N MET A 228 11.08 -8.54 6.44
CA MET A 228 11.52 -7.18 6.76
C MET A 228 13.04 -7.04 6.76
N ALA A 229 13.78 -8.10 7.12
CA ALA A 229 15.24 -8.10 7.08
C ALA A 229 15.80 -8.03 5.64
N VAL A 230 15.11 -8.65 4.68
CA VAL A 230 15.54 -8.72 3.27
C VAL A 230 15.00 -7.53 2.44
N LYS A 231 13.81 -7.04 2.77
CA LYS A 231 13.06 -5.99 2.04
C LYS A 231 13.94 -4.83 1.56
N MET A 232 14.78 -4.29 2.44
CA MET A 232 15.56 -3.08 2.16
C MET A 232 16.77 -3.33 1.24
N ASN A 233 17.00 -4.57 0.80
CA ASN A 233 17.92 -4.88 -0.30
C ASN A 233 17.28 -4.61 -1.69
N LEU A 234 15.98 -4.32 -1.75
CA LEU A 234 15.28 -3.95 -2.98
C LEU A 234 15.26 -2.43 -3.19
N GLY A 235 15.01 -2.03 -4.43
CA GLY A 235 14.84 -0.63 -4.85
C GLY A 235 14.23 -0.56 -6.25
N ASP A 236 14.31 0.61 -6.90
CA ASP A 236 13.86 0.76 -8.29
C ASP A 236 14.76 -0.05 -9.25
N PRO A 237 14.22 -1.06 -9.96
CA PRO A 237 15.01 -1.91 -10.85
C PRO A 237 15.60 -1.14 -12.05
N ASP A 238 15.11 0.07 -12.36
CA ASP A 238 15.70 0.91 -13.40
C ASP A 238 17.01 1.59 -12.94
N PHE A 239 17.34 1.52 -11.64
CA PHE A 239 18.49 2.20 -11.03
C PHE A 239 19.42 1.25 -10.26
N VAL A 240 18.91 0.14 -9.75
CA VAL A 240 19.68 -0.84 -8.97
C VAL A 240 19.34 -2.26 -9.40
N ASN A 241 20.34 -3.14 -9.45
CA ASN A 241 20.10 -4.55 -9.79
C ASN A 241 19.51 -5.28 -8.59
N VAL A 242 18.24 -5.70 -8.73
CA VAL A 242 17.48 -6.42 -7.69
C VAL A 242 17.23 -7.89 -8.05
N THR A 243 17.77 -8.36 -9.17
CA THR A 243 17.42 -9.66 -9.77
C THR A 243 17.69 -10.82 -8.83
N GLU A 244 18.88 -10.86 -8.22
CA GLU A 244 19.27 -11.92 -7.27
C GLU A 244 18.40 -11.88 -6.01
N VAL A 245 18.16 -10.70 -5.44
CA VAL A 245 17.33 -10.53 -4.24
C VAL A 245 15.90 -11.02 -4.50
N VAL A 246 15.30 -10.66 -5.64
CA VAL A 246 13.96 -11.15 -6.03
C VAL A 246 13.97 -12.67 -6.23
N SER A 247 15.00 -13.20 -6.92
CA SER A 247 15.15 -14.64 -7.14
C SER A 247 15.25 -15.41 -5.82
N ASP A 248 16.04 -14.93 -4.87
CA ASP A 248 16.16 -15.53 -3.54
C ASP A 248 14.84 -15.48 -2.78
N MET A 249 14.17 -14.33 -2.75
CA MET A 249 12.87 -14.19 -2.08
C MET A 249 11.79 -15.11 -2.66
N MET A 250 11.87 -15.45 -3.94
CA MET A 250 10.96 -16.39 -4.62
C MET A 250 11.44 -17.85 -4.58
N SER A 251 12.57 -18.15 -3.94
CA SER A 251 13.16 -19.48 -3.96
C SER A 251 12.68 -20.33 -2.78
N PRO A 252 12.04 -21.50 -3.03
CA PRO A 252 11.74 -22.46 -1.97
C PRO A 252 12.98 -22.93 -1.22
N LYS A 253 14.14 -23.01 -1.90
CA LYS A 253 15.42 -23.38 -1.27
C LYS A 253 15.88 -22.31 -0.28
N PHE A 254 15.83 -21.03 -0.67
CA PHE A 254 16.18 -19.94 0.23
C PHE A 254 15.23 -19.88 1.43
N ALA A 255 13.94 -20.03 1.19
CA ALA A 255 12.94 -20.13 2.24
C ALA A 255 13.22 -21.31 3.20
N ALA A 256 13.75 -22.43 2.71
CA ALA A 256 14.13 -23.57 3.56
C ALA A 256 15.32 -23.29 4.45
N GLU A 257 16.30 -22.51 3.98
CA GLU A 257 17.40 -22.05 4.83
C GLU A 257 16.90 -21.11 5.93
N LEU A 258 16.03 -20.15 5.62
CA LEU A 258 15.43 -19.27 6.63
C LEU A 258 14.54 -20.03 7.61
N LYS A 259 13.80 -21.04 7.15
CA LYS A 259 12.97 -21.87 8.02
C LYS A 259 13.79 -22.58 9.11
N LYS A 260 15.06 -22.92 8.85
CA LYS A 260 15.96 -23.54 9.87
C LYS A 260 16.28 -22.59 11.03
N THR A 261 16.12 -21.27 10.83
CA THR A 261 16.36 -20.26 11.87
C THR A 261 15.08 -19.83 12.58
N ILE A 262 13.92 -20.39 12.23
CA ILE A 262 12.64 -20.14 12.89
C ILE A 262 12.37 -21.24 13.91
N TYR A 263 12.11 -20.81 15.15
CA TYR A 263 11.83 -21.71 16.26
C TYR A 263 10.39 -21.57 16.70
N ASP A 264 9.74 -22.70 16.96
CA ASP A 264 8.35 -22.69 17.39
C ASP A 264 8.22 -22.08 18.78
N ASN A 265 9.13 -22.34 19.71
CA ASN A 265 8.97 -21.97 21.12
C ASN A 265 9.65 -20.65 21.52
N MET A 266 10.32 -19.94 20.61
CA MET A 266 11.07 -18.71 20.96
C MET A 266 11.19 -17.72 19.80
N THR A 267 11.55 -16.48 20.13
CA THR A 267 11.93 -15.40 19.20
C THR A 267 13.30 -14.85 19.57
N PHE A 268 13.95 -14.20 18.60
CA PHE A 268 15.25 -13.55 18.77
C PHE A 268 15.21 -12.04 18.52
N ASP A 269 16.32 -11.37 18.84
CA ASP A 269 16.59 -9.97 18.48
C ASP A 269 16.76 -9.76 16.97
N PRO A 270 16.56 -8.53 16.45
CA PRO A 270 16.62 -8.24 15.02
C PRO A 270 17.89 -8.70 14.30
N LYS A 271 19.02 -8.75 15.00
CA LYS A 271 20.32 -9.20 14.45
C LYS A 271 20.28 -10.66 13.97
N HIS A 272 19.46 -11.50 14.59
CA HIS A 272 19.29 -12.92 14.22
C HIS A 272 18.79 -13.09 12.78
N TYR A 273 17.89 -12.20 12.33
CA TYR A 273 17.24 -12.31 11.01
C TYR A 273 18.09 -11.72 9.87
N GLY A 274 19.26 -11.14 10.18
CA GLY A 274 20.18 -10.61 9.18
C GLY A 274 19.79 -9.24 8.60
N GLY A 275 18.96 -8.45 9.29
CA GLY A 275 18.57 -7.12 8.86
C GLY A 275 19.78 -6.17 8.78
N ARG A 276 20.14 -5.74 7.57
CA ARG A 276 21.33 -4.90 7.31
C ARG A 276 21.06 -3.40 7.34
N TRP A 277 19.82 -3.00 7.08
CA TRP A 277 19.44 -1.62 6.81
C TRP A 277 18.33 -1.15 7.74
N ASN A 278 18.20 0.16 7.90
CA ASN A 278 17.08 0.73 8.62
C ASN A 278 15.77 0.43 7.89
N ILE A 279 14.72 0.25 8.66
CA ILE A 279 13.37 0.12 8.12
C ILE A 279 12.77 1.52 8.02
N LEU A 280 12.27 1.85 6.84
CA LEU A 280 11.58 3.12 6.62
C LEU A 280 10.16 3.05 7.21
N PRO A 281 9.69 4.12 7.88
CA PRO A 281 8.27 4.27 8.12
C PRO A 281 7.59 4.44 6.76
N GLU A 282 6.51 3.70 6.54
CA GLU A 282 5.63 3.85 5.38
C GLU A 282 4.20 3.98 5.88
N HIS A 283 3.38 4.80 5.23
CA HIS A 283 2.09 5.22 5.76
C HIS A 283 0.90 4.94 4.82
N GLY A 284 -0.29 5.17 5.38
CA GLY A 284 -1.57 5.26 4.67
C GLY A 284 -1.84 4.17 3.63
N THR A 285 -2.37 4.61 2.48
CA THR A 285 -2.90 3.83 1.33
C THR A 285 -4.42 3.56 1.36
N SER A 286 -4.98 3.28 0.19
CA SER A 286 -6.29 2.63 -0.02
C SER A 286 -6.13 1.44 -0.98
N HIS A 287 -6.94 0.41 -0.80
CA HIS A 287 -6.92 -0.78 -1.64
C HIS A 287 -8.32 -1.06 -2.18
N LEU A 288 -8.41 -1.53 -3.42
CA LEU A 288 -9.61 -2.06 -4.02
C LEU A 288 -9.33 -3.33 -4.81
N SER A 289 -10.30 -4.24 -4.80
CA SER A 289 -10.31 -5.45 -5.61
C SER A 289 -11.61 -5.49 -6.41
N VAL A 290 -11.51 -5.75 -7.71
CA VAL A 290 -12.65 -5.79 -8.64
C VAL A 290 -12.56 -7.06 -9.46
N VAL A 291 -13.69 -7.75 -9.64
CA VAL A 291 -13.83 -8.88 -10.56
C VAL A 291 -15.10 -8.65 -11.38
N ASP A 292 -15.00 -8.75 -12.70
CA ASP A 292 -16.15 -8.58 -13.59
C ASP A 292 -16.82 -9.91 -14.00
N SER A 293 -17.85 -9.81 -14.84
CA SER A 293 -18.62 -10.94 -15.34
C SER A 293 -17.80 -11.91 -16.20
N GLU A 294 -16.75 -11.42 -16.87
CA GLU A 294 -15.81 -12.22 -17.67
C GLU A 294 -14.71 -12.85 -16.81
N ARG A 295 -14.68 -12.54 -15.50
CA ARG A 295 -13.61 -12.92 -14.56
C ARG A 295 -12.27 -12.25 -14.88
N ASN A 296 -12.29 -11.08 -15.52
CA ASN A 296 -11.17 -10.17 -15.40
C ASN A 296 -11.09 -9.70 -13.94
N ALA A 297 -9.88 -9.61 -13.40
CA ALA A 297 -9.62 -9.21 -12.02
C ALA A 297 -8.64 -8.04 -11.98
N VAL A 298 -8.93 -7.07 -11.11
CA VAL A 298 -8.03 -5.98 -10.77
C VAL A 298 -7.80 -6.00 -9.26
N SER A 299 -6.53 -6.00 -8.87
CA SER A 299 -6.10 -5.75 -7.50
C SER A 299 -5.26 -4.48 -7.51
N MET A 300 -5.76 -3.42 -6.88
CA MET A 300 -5.13 -2.09 -6.94
C MET A 300 -4.97 -1.48 -5.57
N THR A 301 -3.74 -1.13 -5.27
CA THR A 301 -3.35 -0.36 -4.11
C THR A 301 -2.92 1.03 -4.60
N SER A 302 -3.55 2.09 -4.07
CA SER A 302 -3.34 3.50 -4.44
C SER A 302 -3.08 4.34 -3.20
N THR A 303 -2.20 5.34 -3.29
CA THR A 303 -1.74 6.10 -2.13
C THR A 303 -1.31 7.52 -2.46
N VAL A 304 -1.29 8.36 -1.43
CA VAL A 304 -0.57 9.65 -1.39
C VAL A 304 0.49 9.62 -0.28
N ASN A 305 0.89 8.41 0.10
CA ASN A 305 1.58 8.01 1.32
C ASN A 305 0.80 8.32 2.62
N SER A 306 1.18 9.34 3.37
CA SER A 306 0.56 9.68 4.67
C SER A 306 -0.90 10.12 4.54
N TYR A 307 -1.65 10.12 5.65
CA TYR A 307 -2.95 10.79 5.68
C TYR A 307 -2.78 12.26 5.28
N PHE A 308 -3.49 12.66 4.24
CA PHE A 308 -3.36 13.97 3.59
C PHE A 308 -1.98 14.28 2.98
N GLY A 309 -1.15 13.26 2.72
CA GLY A 309 0.12 13.38 2.00
C GLY A 309 1.04 14.45 2.56
N SER A 310 1.46 15.38 1.70
CA SER A 310 2.31 16.54 2.04
C SER A 310 1.61 17.62 2.87
N LEU A 311 0.29 17.51 3.09
CA LEU A 311 -0.61 18.54 3.62
C LEU A 311 -0.80 19.76 2.70
N ILE A 312 -0.31 19.68 1.45
CA ILE A 312 -0.44 20.75 0.45
C ILE A 312 -1.55 20.39 -0.53
N VAL A 313 -2.56 21.25 -0.58
CA VAL A 313 -3.56 21.27 -1.67
C VAL A 313 -3.22 22.46 -2.56
N SER A 314 -3.03 22.22 -3.86
CA SER A 314 -2.84 23.27 -4.85
C SER A 314 -4.11 24.14 -4.95
N PRO A 315 -4.06 25.44 -4.61
CA PRO A 315 -5.23 26.33 -4.73
C PRO A 315 -5.78 26.45 -6.15
N SER A 316 -4.91 26.35 -7.15
CA SER A 316 -5.26 26.49 -8.56
C SER A 316 -5.95 25.26 -9.14
N THR A 317 -5.63 24.05 -8.63
CA THR A 317 -6.14 22.78 -9.18
C THR A 317 -7.01 21.97 -8.21
N GLY A 318 -6.94 22.25 -6.91
CA GLY A 318 -7.59 21.49 -5.84
C GLY A 318 -6.95 20.12 -5.57
N ILE A 319 -5.82 19.80 -6.18
CA ILE A 319 -5.15 18.50 -6.00
C ILE A 319 -4.38 18.51 -4.68
N LEU A 320 -4.63 17.49 -3.85
CA LEU A 320 -3.84 17.16 -2.67
C LEU A 320 -2.58 16.40 -3.10
N LEU A 321 -1.40 16.86 -2.70
CA LEU A 321 -0.13 16.28 -3.14
C LEU A 321 0.42 15.26 -2.16
N ASN A 322 0.97 14.17 -2.71
CA ASN A 322 1.61 13.09 -1.96
C ASN A 322 2.84 13.60 -1.17
N ASN A 323 3.26 12.81 -0.19
CA ASN A 323 4.59 12.91 0.43
C ASN A 323 5.43 11.66 0.08
N GLU A 324 5.40 11.20 -1.18
CA GLU A 324 5.99 9.90 -1.55
C GLU A 324 7.51 9.87 -1.49
N MET A 325 8.18 11.03 -1.52
CA MET A 325 9.62 11.09 -1.32
C MET A 325 10.05 10.55 0.06
N ASP A 326 9.10 10.48 1.01
CA ASP A 326 9.31 9.85 2.32
C ASP A 326 9.60 8.36 2.25
N ASP A 327 9.33 7.70 1.13
CA ASP A 327 9.62 6.28 0.98
C ASP A 327 11.03 6.02 0.45
N PHE A 328 11.85 7.06 0.20
CA PHE A 328 13.28 6.89 -0.06
C PHE A 328 14.09 6.73 1.23
N SER A 329 15.22 6.05 1.14
CA SER A 329 16.27 6.19 2.14
C SER A 329 16.97 7.54 1.96
N MET A 330 17.38 8.15 3.08
CA MET A 330 18.23 9.35 3.07
C MET A 330 19.54 9.03 3.77
N PRO A 331 20.68 9.57 3.30
CA PRO A 331 21.90 9.58 4.10
C PRO A 331 21.65 10.30 5.42
N ALA A 332 22.03 9.68 6.52
CA ALA A 332 21.92 10.23 7.85
C ALA A 332 23.03 9.66 8.72
N ASN A 333 23.47 10.43 9.72
CA ASN A 333 24.39 9.93 10.73
C ASN A 333 23.69 8.82 11.52
N THR A 334 24.22 7.60 11.42
CA THR A 334 23.73 6.46 12.18
C THR A 334 24.21 6.56 13.61
N THR A 335 23.33 6.40 14.58
CA THR A 335 23.74 6.12 15.96
C THR A 335 24.26 4.69 16.05
N LEU A 336 25.13 4.40 17.04
CA LEU A 336 25.72 3.07 17.26
C LEU A 336 24.70 1.92 17.33
N ASN A 337 23.42 2.21 17.60
CA ASN A 337 22.36 1.23 17.82
C ASN A 337 21.33 1.14 16.67
N SER A 338 21.49 1.89 15.57
CA SER A 338 20.56 1.86 14.43
C SER A 338 21.25 1.40 13.16
N PRO A 339 20.69 0.43 12.41
CA PRO A 339 21.24 0.03 11.11
C PRO A 339 21.33 1.22 10.14
N PRO A 340 22.28 1.20 9.18
CA PRO A 340 22.44 2.28 8.22
C PRO A 340 21.30 2.38 7.20
N PRO A 341 21.09 3.57 6.60
CA PRO A 341 20.20 3.75 5.46
C PRO A 341 20.53 2.83 4.29
N ALA A 342 19.50 2.31 3.60
CA ALA A 342 19.66 1.40 2.47
C ALA A 342 20.10 2.12 1.19
N PRO A 343 21.29 1.84 0.63
CA PRO A 343 21.76 2.51 -0.58
C PRO A 343 20.92 2.22 -1.82
N ALA A 344 20.35 1.01 -1.89
CA ALA A 344 19.48 0.58 -2.98
C ALA A 344 18.27 1.52 -3.18
N ASN A 345 17.85 2.19 -2.10
CA ASN A 345 16.70 3.08 -2.08
C ASN A 345 17.07 4.54 -1.79
N PHE A 346 18.31 4.98 -2.05
CA PHE A 346 18.62 6.41 -1.99
C PHE A 346 17.91 7.20 -3.11
N VAL A 347 17.60 8.47 -2.80
CA VAL A 347 17.02 9.44 -3.74
C VAL A 347 17.91 9.62 -4.96
N SER A 348 17.29 9.59 -6.14
CA SER A 348 17.93 9.92 -7.41
C SER A 348 16.88 10.51 -8.36
N PRO A 349 17.21 11.49 -9.22
CA PRO A 349 16.30 12.04 -10.22
C PRO A 349 15.53 10.97 -11.00
N SER A 350 14.22 11.14 -11.16
CA SER A 350 13.32 10.21 -11.89
C SER A 350 13.18 8.79 -11.30
N LYS A 351 13.86 8.46 -10.20
CA LYS A 351 13.75 7.17 -9.52
C LYS A 351 12.40 7.05 -8.81
N ARG A 352 11.87 5.84 -8.69
CA ARG A 352 10.69 5.51 -7.87
C ARG A 352 11.12 5.08 -6.46
N PRO A 353 10.49 5.58 -5.39
CA PRO A 353 10.76 5.10 -4.05
C PRO A 353 10.22 3.68 -3.86
N LEU A 354 10.92 2.89 -3.04
CA LEU A 354 10.49 1.55 -2.62
C LEU A 354 9.08 1.59 -2.01
N SER A 355 8.34 0.49 -2.09
CA SER A 355 7.00 0.37 -1.52
C SER A 355 6.77 -0.98 -0.85
N SER A 356 5.82 -1.06 0.08
CA SER A 356 5.29 -2.32 0.63
C SER A 356 3.97 -2.78 0.02
N MET A 357 3.45 -2.13 -1.02
CA MET A 357 2.14 -2.48 -1.58
C MET A 357 2.10 -3.91 -2.15
N THR A 358 1.13 -4.72 -1.70
CA THR A 358 1.01 -6.15 -2.06
C THR A 358 -0.34 -6.51 -2.73
N PRO A 359 -0.81 -5.81 -3.78
CA PRO A 359 -1.99 -6.26 -4.51
C PRO A 359 -1.69 -7.63 -5.15
N THR A 360 -2.58 -8.59 -4.89
CA THR A 360 -2.36 -10.00 -5.18
C THR A 360 -3.61 -10.61 -5.83
N ILE A 361 -3.39 -11.41 -6.87
CA ILE A 361 -4.41 -12.23 -7.53
C ILE A 361 -4.02 -13.69 -7.35
N VAL A 362 -4.99 -14.52 -6.99
CA VAL A 362 -4.81 -15.95 -6.72
C VAL A 362 -5.56 -16.75 -7.78
N LEU A 363 -4.87 -17.71 -8.39
CA LEU A 363 -5.44 -18.63 -9.35
C LEU A 363 -5.35 -20.07 -8.83
N LYS A 364 -6.27 -20.92 -9.31
CA LYS A 364 -6.22 -22.37 -9.15
C LYS A 364 -6.50 -23.00 -10.51
N ASP A 365 -5.61 -23.87 -10.96
CA ASP A 365 -5.70 -24.54 -12.27
C ASP A 365 -5.88 -23.54 -13.43
N GLY A 366 -5.14 -22.42 -13.38
CA GLY A 366 -5.19 -21.35 -14.38
C GLY A 366 -6.43 -20.44 -14.31
N LYS A 367 -7.41 -20.75 -13.46
CA LYS A 367 -8.65 -19.99 -13.29
C LYS A 367 -8.57 -19.04 -12.10
N LEU A 368 -9.22 -17.87 -12.22
CA LEU A 368 -9.34 -16.92 -11.11
C LEU A 368 -9.98 -17.59 -9.89
N LYS A 369 -9.31 -17.46 -8.74
CA LYS A 369 -9.80 -17.91 -7.45
C LYS A 369 -10.09 -16.75 -6.50
N ALA A 370 -9.22 -15.75 -6.43
CA ALA A 370 -9.49 -14.53 -5.68
C ALA A 370 -8.65 -13.33 -6.13
N ALA A 371 -9.08 -12.12 -5.76
CA ALA A 371 -8.26 -10.91 -5.71
C ALA A 371 -8.24 -10.39 -4.26
N VAL A 372 -7.05 -10.10 -3.74
CA VAL A 372 -6.84 -9.68 -2.35
C VAL A 372 -5.75 -8.63 -2.26
N GLY A 373 -5.86 -7.76 -1.27
CA GLY A 373 -4.82 -6.83 -0.88
C GLY A 373 -5.27 -5.95 0.27
N ALA A 374 -4.35 -5.14 0.77
CA ALA A 374 -4.59 -4.27 1.91
C ALA A 374 -4.01 -2.86 1.71
N SER A 375 -4.51 -1.92 2.51
CA SER A 375 -3.84 -0.64 2.82
C SER A 375 -3.29 -0.64 4.24
N GLY A 376 -2.30 0.22 4.53
CA GLY A 376 -1.69 0.34 5.86
C GLY A 376 -0.16 0.49 5.85
N GLY A 377 0.41 1.13 4.83
CA GLY A 377 1.86 1.34 4.69
C GLY A 377 2.69 0.06 4.81
N ALA A 378 3.68 0.07 5.69
CA ALA A 378 4.57 -1.08 5.89
C ALA A 378 3.87 -2.35 6.43
N MET A 379 2.63 -2.24 6.93
CA MET A 379 1.83 -3.38 7.39
C MET A 379 1.07 -4.11 6.28
N ILE A 380 1.02 -3.56 5.05
CA ILE A 380 0.27 -4.13 3.93
C ILE A 380 0.59 -5.61 3.65
N PRO A 381 1.87 -6.06 3.61
CA PRO A 381 2.20 -7.46 3.38
C PRO A 381 1.62 -8.39 4.45
N ALA A 382 1.67 -7.98 5.72
CA ALA A 382 1.10 -8.75 6.84
C ALA A 382 -0.42 -8.87 6.71
N GLY A 383 -1.14 -7.76 6.51
CA GLY A 383 -2.58 -7.81 6.34
C GLY A 383 -3.02 -8.65 5.13
N THR A 384 -2.29 -8.55 4.02
CA THR A 384 -2.59 -9.31 2.80
C THR A 384 -2.36 -10.81 3.01
N ILE A 385 -1.22 -11.21 3.61
CA ILE A 385 -0.91 -12.62 3.83
C ILE A 385 -1.82 -13.25 4.88
N GLU A 386 -2.20 -12.52 5.93
CA GLU A 386 -3.12 -13.04 6.94
C GLU A 386 -4.49 -13.35 6.35
N VAL A 387 -5.06 -12.46 5.52
CA VAL A 387 -6.33 -12.72 4.82
C VAL A 387 -6.21 -13.90 3.85
N PHE A 388 -5.09 -13.98 3.12
CA PHE A 388 -4.80 -15.13 2.25
C PHE A 388 -4.76 -16.45 3.05
N LEU A 389 -4.01 -16.51 4.14
CA LEU A 389 -3.85 -17.73 4.95
C LEU A 389 -5.15 -18.11 5.65
N ASN A 390 -5.90 -17.12 6.17
CA ASN A 390 -7.21 -17.38 6.77
C ASN A 390 -8.15 -18.05 5.78
N HIS A 391 -8.22 -17.55 4.55
CA HIS A 391 -9.13 -18.10 3.55
C HIS A 391 -8.63 -19.44 2.96
N PHE A 392 -7.38 -19.48 2.49
CA PHE A 392 -6.87 -20.61 1.70
C PHE A 392 -6.22 -21.73 2.49
N VAL A 393 -5.79 -21.45 3.73
CA VAL A 393 -5.12 -22.45 4.59
C VAL A 393 -6.01 -22.86 5.76
N LYS A 394 -6.66 -21.90 6.41
CA LYS A 394 -7.59 -22.17 7.52
C LYS A 394 -9.02 -22.45 7.06
N ASN A 395 -9.30 -22.38 5.75
CA ASN A 395 -10.62 -22.59 5.14
C ASN A 395 -11.73 -21.74 5.77
N MET A 396 -11.39 -20.53 6.23
CA MET A 396 -12.38 -19.59 6.75
C MET A 396 -13.21 -19.04 5.59
N ASP A 397 -14.49 -18.76 5.84
CA ASP A 397 -15.30 -18.04 4.86
C ASP A 397 -14.71 -16.64 4.57
N PRO A 398 -15.03 -16.01 3.43
CA PRO A 398 -14.41 -14.75 3.04
C PRO A 398 -14.59 -13.62 4.06
N LEU A 399 -15.75 -13.52 4.71
CA LEU A 399 -16.02 -12.46 5.68
C LEU A 399 -15.20 -12.68 6.95
N ALA A 400 -15.24 -13.89 7.51
CA ALA A 400 -14.43 -14.25 8.67
C ALA A 400 -12.93 -14.08 8.40
N SER A 401 -12.47 -14.38 7.18
CA SER A 401 -11.07 -14.22 6.78
C SER A 401 -10.58 -12.77 6.88
N VAL A 402 -11.43 -11.81 6.51
CA VAL A 402 -11.16 -10.37 6.60
C VAL A 402 -11.37 -9.87 8.03
N MET A 403 -12.38 -10.36 8.75
CA MET A 403 -12.69 -9.90 10.11
C MET A 403 -11.72 -10.41 11.17
N ALA A 404 -11.04 -11.53 10.94
CA ALA A 404 -10.08 -12.10 11.89
C ALA A 404 -9.09 -11.05 12.42
N PRO A 405 -8.84 -10.98 13.75
CA PRO A 405 -7.84 -10.09 14.33
C PRO A 405 -6.44 -10.38 13.79
N ARG A 406 -5.67 -9.32 13.52
CA ARG A 406 -4.36 -9.39 12.85
C ARG A 406 -3.18 -9.09 13.77
N VAL A 407 -2.00 -9.56 13.37
CA VAL A 407 -0.71 -9.25 14.00
C VAL A 407 0.28 -8.68 12.99
N TYR A 408 1.14 -7.78 13.45
CA TYR A 408 2.12 -7.09 12.63
C TYR A 408 3.49 -7.13 13.30
N HIS A 409 4.55 -7.20 12.47
CA HIS A 409 5.92 -7.07 12.92
C HIS A 409 6.77 -6.39 11.85
N GLN A 410 7.56 -5.40 12.24
CA GLN A 410 8.37 -4.59 11.31
C GLN A 410 9.89 -4.81 11.47
N LEU A 411 10.26 -5.89 12.17
CA LEU A 411 11.61 -6.25 12.62
C LEU A 411 12.17 -5.26 13.66
N ILE A 412 12.16 -3.96 13.37
CA ILE A 412 12.56 -2.89 14.27
C ILE A 412 11.42 -1.86 14.35
N PRO A 413 10.89 -1.53 15.53
CA PRO A 413 11.20 -2.13 16.84
C PRO A 413 10.83 -3.62 16.91
N ASN A 414 11.53 -4.39 17.75
CA ASN A 414 11.29 -5.83 17.95
C ASN A 414 10.08 -6.08 18.85
N VAL A 415 8.90 -5.74 18.34
CA VAL A 415 7.63 -5.84 19.06
C VAL A 415 6.55 -6.36 18.12
N VAL A 416 5.80 -7.34 18.58
CA VAL A 416 4.59 -7.79 17.90
C VAL A 416 3.49 -6.81 18.22
N GLN A 417 3.06 -6.11 17.18
CA GLN A 417 1.88 -5.28 17.25
C GLN A 417 0.65 -6.16 16.98
N TYR A 418 -0.41 -5.99 17.75
CA TYR A 418 -1.63 -6.77 17.57
C TYR A 418 -2.86 -5.86 17.63
N GLU A 419 -3.90 -6.25 16.89
CA GLU A 419 -5.16 -5.50 16.93
C GLU A 419 -5.81 -5.59 18.31
N ASN A 420 -6.07 -4.41 18.86
CA ASN A 420 -6.96 -4.15 19.97
C ASN A 420 -7.67 -2.84 19.62
N TRP A 421 -8.63 -2.96 18.71
CA TRP A 421 -9.15 -1.84 17.94
C TRP A 421 -10.67 -1.77 18.00
N THR A 422 -11.18 -0.73 18.66
CA THR A 422 -12.57 -0.29 18.51
C THR A 422 -12.68 0.71 17.36
N THR A 423 -13.50 0.37 16.37
CA THR A 423 -13.70 1.18 15.17
C THR A 423 -14.59 2.39 15.44
N VAL A 424 -14.62 3.32 14.49
CA VAL A 424 -15.53 4.49 14.53
C VAL A 424 -17.02 4.13 14.47
N THR A 425 -17.35 2.88 14.13
CA THR A 425 -18.71 2.33 14.14
C THR A 425 -19.03 1.52 15.40
N GLY A 426 -18.07 1.34 16.31
CA GLY A 426 -18.25 0.64 17.59
C GLY A 426 -17.84 -0.84 17.59
N ASP A 427 -17.50 -1.41 16.44
CA ASP A 427 -17.03 -2.81 16.36
C ASP A 427 -15.65 -2.95 17.01
N HIS A 428 -15.44 -4.02 17.78
CA HIS A 428 -14.18 -4.30 18.47
C HIS A 428 -13.47 -5.53 17.91
N PHE A 429 -12.21 -5.35 17.52
CA PHE A 429 -11.34 -6.39 16.99
C PHE A 429 -10.15 -6.57 17.91
N GLU A 430 -10.03 -7.75 18.52
CA GLU A 430 -8.99 -8.01 19.51
C GLU A 430 -8.38 -9.39 19.34
N LEU A 431 -7.04 -9.45 19.32
CA LEU A 431 -6.33 -10.72 19.39
C LEU A 431 -6.60 -11.40 20.73
N ALA A 432 -7.12 -12.63 20.68
CA ALA A 432 -7.52 -13.40 21.85
C ALA A 432 -6.43 -13.45 22.95
N ALA A 433 -6.83 -13.28 24.21
CA ALA A 433 -5.92 -13.21 25.35
C ALA A 433 -5.04 -14.47 25.50
N ALA A 434 -5.58 -15.66 25.24
CA ALA A 434 -4.82 -16.90 25.27
C ALA A 434 -3.68 -16.92 24.24
N THR A 435 -3.93 -16.41 23.02
CA THR A 435 -2.91 -16.26 21.98
C THR A 435 -1.83 -15.27 22.41
N ARG A 436 -2.22 -14.14 23.01
CA ARG A 436 -1.25 -13.15 23.54
C ARG A 436 -0.35 -13.76 24.60
N ALA A 437 -0.94 -14.47 25.57
CA ALA A 437 -0.19 -15.14 26.63
C ALA A 437 0.79 -16.17 26.05
N ASP A 438 0.40 -16.89 25.00
CA ASP A 438 1.26 -17.84 24.33
C ASP A 438 2.44 -17.18 23.59
N LEU A 439 2.20 -16.08 22.87
CA LEU A 439 3.27 -15.32 22.23
C LEU A 439 4.24 -14.73 23.26
N GLN A 440 3.74 -14.25 24.40
CA GLN A 440 4.58 -13.76 25.50
C GLN A 440 5.45 -14.88 26.10
N ARG A 441 4.90 -16.09 26.28
CA ARG A 441 5.68 -17.26 26.72
C ARG A 441 6.78 -17.64 25.73
N ARG A 442 6.58 -17.39 24.44
CA ARG A 442 7.59 -17.56 23.38
C ARG A 442 8.58 -16.39 23.29
N GLY A 443 8.50 -15.41 24.20
CA GLY A 443 9.45 -14.30 24.31
C GLY A 443 9.09 -13.05 23.50
N HIS A 444 7.91 -12.98 22.87
CA HIS A 444 7.53 -11.76 22.14
C HIS A 444 7.11 -10.64 23.09
N ALA A 445 7.68 -9.46 22.89
CA ALA A 445 7.09 -8.22 23.39
C ALA A 445 5.84 -7.90 22.59
N LEU A 446 4.73 -7.57 23.26
CA LEU A 446 3.46 -7.26 22.62
C LEU A 446 3.08 -5.79 22.81
N LYS A 447 2.53 -5.17 21.78
CA LYS A 447 1.96 -3.81 21.83
C LYS A 447 0.58 -3.77 21.18
N PRO A 448 -0.47 -3.31 21.88
CA PRO A 448 -1.78 -3.15 21.27
C PRO A 448 -1.77 -2.01 20.23
N LEU A 449 -2.59 -2.17 19.19
CA LEU A 449 -2.85 -1.14 18.19
C LEU A 449 -4.35 -0.86 18.05
N ALA A 450 -4.70 0.43 18.10
CA ALA A 450 -6.03 0.95 17.78
C ALA A 450 -6.11 1.43 16.32
N GLY A 451 -5.62 0.60 15.41
CA GLY A 451 -5.50 0.88 13.98
C GLY A 451 -4.64 -0.16 13.29
N GLY A 452 -4.79 -0.34 11.99
CA GLY A 452 -4.09 -1.38 11.27
C GLY A 452 -4.39 -1.38 9.78
N THR A 453 -4.31 -2.56 9.19
CA THR A 453 -4.59 -2.74 7.77
C THR A 453 -6.09 -2.76 7.47
N ILE A 454 -6.46 -2.35 6.27
CA ILE A 454 -7.82 -2.47 5.73
C ILE A 454 -7.72 -3.32 4.48
N SER A 455 -8.33 -4.49 4.51
CA SER A 455 -8.21 -5.48 3.44
C SER A 455 -9.47 -5.58 2.58
N GLN A 456 -9.32 -5.79 1.28
CA GLN A 456 -10.43 -6.12 0.39
C GLN A 456 -10.19 -7.49 -0.20
N LEU A 457 -11.26 -8.26 -0.33
CA LEU A 457 -11.21 -9.63 -0.84
C LEU A 457 -12.39 -9.87 -1.77
N VAL A 458 -12.12 -10.35 -2.98
CA VAL A 458 -13.14 -10.89 -3.88
C VAL A 458 -12.79 -12.34 -4.18
N VAL A 459 -13.66 -13.28 -3.82
CA VAL A 459 -13.49 -14.72 -4.04
C VAL A 459 -14.41 -15.19 -5.15
N HIS A 460 -13.87 -16.01 -6.04
CA HIS A 460 -14.63 -16.73 -7.06
C HIS A 460 -14.94 -18.16 -6.58
N ASN A 461 -16.21 -18.42 -6.27
CA ASN A 461 -16.69 -19.68 -5.72
C ASN A 461 -17.07 -20.65 -6.84
N VAL A 462 -16.05 -21.33 -7.39
CA VAL A 462 -16.25 -22.34 -8.45
C VAL A 462 -17.26 -23.43 -8.04
N GLU A 463 -17.29 -23.80 -6.76
CA GLU A 463 -18.20 -24.83 -6.21
C GLU A 463 -19.65 -24.36 -6.04
N ARG A 464 -19.89 -23.04 -6.01
CA ARG A 464 -21.23 -22.43 -5.92
C ARG A 464 -21.60 -21.76 -7.24
N ARG A 465 -21.68 -22.54 -8.32
CA ARG A 465 -22.06 -22.08 -9.68
C ARG A 465 -21.21 -20.93 -10.25
N GLY A 466 -20.03 -20.66 -9.67
CA GLY A 466 -19.16 -19.57 -10.09
C GLY A 466 -19.51 -18.21 -9.48
N ASP A 467 -20.29 -18.15 -8.40
CA ASP A 467 -20.65 -16.89 -7.74
C ASP A 467 -19.43 -16.14 -7.20
N LEU A 468 -19.53 -14.81 -7.13
CA LEU A 468 -18.52 -13.94 -6.52
C LEU A 468 -18.92 -13.58 -5.09
N THR A 469 -18.00 -13.69 -4.14
CA THR A 469 -18.16 -13.13 -2.80
C THR A 469 -17.17 -11.99 -2.61
N ALA A 470 -17.68 -10.76 -2.52
CA ALA A 470 -16.88 -9.58 -2.24
C ALA A 470 -17.02 -9.17 -0.78
N VAL A 471 -15.89 -8.83 -0.15
CA VAL A 471 -15.81 -8.40 1.24
C VAL A 471 -14.97 -7.14 1.32
N SER A 472 -15.54 -6.11 1.95
CA SER A 472 -14.81 -4.93 2.38
C SER A 472 -14.57 -5.00 3.88
N ASP A 473 -13.35 -4.66 4.32
CA ASP A 473 -13.03 -4.61 5.75
C ASP A 473 -13.97 -3.65 6.50
N PRO A 474 -14.73 -4.14 7.50
CA PRO A 474 -15.63 -3.30 8.27
C PRO A 474 -14.88 -2.25 9.10
N ARG A 475 -13.58 -2.46 9.38
CA ARG A 475 -12.77 -1.56 10.22
C ARG A 475 -12.72 -0.09 9.75
N LYS A 476 -12.96 0.16 8.46
CA LYS A 476 -12.98 1.51 7.86
C LYS A 476 -14.39 1.99 7.46
N GLY A 477 -15.40 1.13 7.55
CA GLY A 477 -16.77 1.41 7.10
C GLY A 477 -16.97 1.38 5.59
N GLY A 478 -16.11 0.68 4.83
CA GLY A 478 -16.34 0.42 3.41
C GLY A 478 -17.36 -0.70 3.19
N VAL A 479 -18.02 -0.73 2.04
CA VAL A 479 -18.98 -1.77 1.67
C VAL A 479 -18.61 -2.41 0.33
N PRO A 480 -18.77 -3.73 0.17
CA PRO A 480 -18.71 -4.34 -1.16
C PRO A 480 -19.95 -3.93 -1.97
N ALA A 481 -19.80 -3.85 -3.29
CA ALA A 481 -20.91 -3.63 -4.21
C ALA A 481 -20.77 -4.57 -5.41
N GLY A 482 -21.89 -5.09 -5.89
CA GLY A 482 -21.99 -5.98 -7.06
C GLY A 482 -23.32 -5.76 -7.77
N TYR A 483 -23.40 -6.17 -9.03
CA TYR A 483 -24.59 -6.10 -9.87
C TYR A 483 -24.75 -7.37 -10.69
#